data_AF-A0A3M3JCN6-F1
#
_entry.id   AF-A0A3M3JCN6-F1
#
_cell.length_a   1.000
_cell.length_b   1.000
_cell.length_c   1.000
_cell.angle_alpha   90.00
_cell.angle_beta   90.00
_cell.angle_gamma   90.00
#
_symmetry.space_group_name_H-M   'P 1'
#
loop_
_entity.id
_entity.type
_entity.pdbx_description
1 polymer ?
#
loop_
_entity_poly.entity_id
_entity_poly.type
_entity_poly.pdbx_seq_one_letter_code
_entity_poly.pdbx_strand_id
1 'polypeptide(L)'
;TAEQEMKDIDNRLDEVMAALPAMLSIGENLSVQPVTLPLYLSTPLAFKAVYLLTAYDELVRRILLASHVGLIDNNAKGQWLDEGAAILRRLFGLSQRYKFSGASRGDFAAKNARAEQAREMYAPFGEIPQDILEGVRRSKFAPALATASNSPADVDDREDSFDEAMTLGQPDHEQPGSESEE
;
A
#
# COMPACT_ATOMS: atom_id res chain seq x y z
N THR A 1 4.78 7.50 11.18
CA THR A 1 4.64 6.46 10.12
C THR A 1 3.30 6.70 9.45
N ALA A 2 3.11 6.28 8.20
CA ALA A 2 1.87 6.52 7.46
C ALA A 2 0.61 6.04 8.20
N GLU A 3 0.67 4.88 8.86
CA GLU A 3 -0.41 4.35 9.72
C GLU A 3 -0.74 5.31 10.88
N GLN A 4 0.28 5.86 11.55
CA GLN A 4 0.09 6.80 12.65
C GLN A 4 -0.48 8.14 12.16
N GLU A 5 0.05 8.67 11.05
CA GLU A 5 -0.46 9.91 10.44
C GLU A 5 -1.94 9.78 10.06
N MET A 6 -2.35 8.63 9.52
CA MET A 6 -3.76 8.36 9.21
C MET A 6 -4.62 8.33 10.48
N LYS A 7 -4.11 7.66 11.54
CA LYS A 7 -4.78 7.60 12.83
C LYS A 7 -4.91 8.98 13.49
N ASP A 8 -3.93 9.86 13.29
CA ASP A 8 -3.98 11.22 13.83
C ASP A 8 -5.08 12.06 13.14
N ILE A 9 -5.35 11.84 11.84
CA ILE A 9 -6.52 12.44 11.17
C ILE A 9 -7.82 11.86 11.76
N ASP A 10 -7.86 10.55 11.95
CA ASP A 10 -9.04 9.85 12.48
C ASP A 10 -9.41 10.30 13.90
N ASN A 11 -8.41 10.47 14.78
CA ASN A 11 -8.62 11.00 16.13
C ASN A 11 -9.16 12.45 16.11
N ARG A 12 -8.66 13.30 15.20
CA ARG A 12 -9.19 14.67 15.05
C ARG A 12 -10.65 14.66 14.58
N LEU A 13 -11.02 13.69 13.76
CA LEU A 13 -12.40 13.48 13.35
C LEU A 13 -13.27 12.96 14.50
N ASP A 14 -12.76 12.08 15.37
CA ASP A 14 -13.45 11.66 16.61
C ASP A 14 -13.81 12.87 17.48
N GLU A 15 -12.88 13.79 17.68
CA GLU A 15 -13.10 15.02 18.46
C GLU A 15 -14.23 15.87 17.88
N VAL A 16 -14.30 16.00 16.56
CA VAL A 16 -15.38 16.73 15.88
C VAL A 16 -16.72 15.99 15.99
N MET A 17 -16.71 14.66 15.81
CA MET A 17 -17.92 13.84 15.94
C MET A 17 -18.48 13.85 17.36
N ALA A 18 -17.64 14.05 18.37
CA ALA A 18 -18.07 14.20 19.77
C ALA A 18 -18.89 15.48 20.04
N ALA A 19 -18.90 16.45 19.12
CA ALA A 19 -19.75 17.65 19.23
C ALA A 19 -21.24 17.38 18.93
N LEU A 20 -21.58 16.16 18.51
CA LEU A 20 -22.97 15.78 18.25
C LEU A 20 -23.80 15.80 19.56
N PRO A 21 -25.05 16.33 19.51
CA PRO A 21 -25.93 16.27 20.66
C PRO A 21 -26.18 14.83 21.10
N ALA A 22 -26.07 14.54 22.40
CA ALA A 22 -26.22 13.18 22.94
C ALA A 22 -27.59 12.52 22.66
N MET A 23 -28.61 13.30 22.29
CA MET A 23 -29.92 12.78 21.89
C MET A 23 -29.96 12.23 20.46
N LEU A 24 -28.92 12.49 19.66
CA LEU A 24 -28.88 12.17 18.24
C LEU A 24 -27.88 11.03 18.00
N SER A 25 -28.38 9.91 17.49
CA SER A 25 -27.57 8.75 17.12
C SER A 25 -27.41 8.71 15.60
N ILE A 26 -26.18 8.75 15.11
CA ILE A 26 -25.87 8.72 13.68
C ILE A 26 -25.28 7.36 13.32
N GLY A 27 -25.84 6.73 12.28
CA GLY A 27 -25.28 5.49 11.73
C GLY A 27 -24.04 5.73 10.89
N GLU A 28 -23.39 4.65 10.48
CA GLU A 28 -22.24 4.73 9.57
C GLU A 28 -22.66 5.17 8.16
N ASN A 29 -21.79 5.92 7.49
CA ASN A 29 -21.94 6.20 6.08
C ASN A 29 -21.46 4.98 5.26
N LEU A 30 -22.30 4.51 4.34
CA LEU A 30 -22.02 3.38 3.47
C LEU A 30 -22.13 3.82 2.01
N SER A 31 -21.29 3.23 1.15
CA SER A 31 -21.42 3.43 -0.29
C SER A 31 -22.67 2.70 -0.80
N VAL A 32 -23.47 3.39 -1.62
CA VAL A 32 -24.62 2.79 -2.32
C VAL A 32 -24.16 1.77 -3.36
N GLN A 33 -23.00 1.99 -3.96
CA GLN A 33 -22.40 1.14 -4.98
C GLN A 33 -20.95 0.84 -4.59
N PRO A 34 -20.72 -0.13 -3.69
CA PRO A 34 -19.36 -0.54 -3.34
C PRO A 34 -18.69 -1.23 -4.53
N VAL A 35 -17.41 -0.93 -4.75
CA VAL A 35 -16.59 -1.57 -5.78
C VAL A 35 -15.84 -2.75 -5.16
N THR A 36 -15.93 -3.92 -5.81
CA THR A 36 -15.19 -5.11 -5.42
C THR A 36 -14.02 -5.32 -6.39
N LEU A 37 -12.80 -5.41 -5.86
CA LEU A 37 -11.58 -5.61 -6.63
C LEU A 37 -10.86 -6.88 -6.16
N PRO A 38 -10.63 -7.87 -7.02
CA PRO A 38 -9.77 -9.01 -6.68
C PRO A 38 -8.31 -8.54 -6.58
N LEU A 39 -7.62 -8.91 -5.50
CA LEU A 39 -6.22 -8.55 -5.27
C LEU A 39 -5.38 -9.80 -5.05
N TYR A 40 -4.25 -9.89 -5.76
CA TYR A 40 -3.23 -10.90 -5.54
C TYR A 40 -2.04 -10.27 -4.82
N LEU A 41 -1.80 -10.68 -3.58
CA LEU A 41 -0.79 -10.10 -2.70
C LEU A 41 0.21 -11.19 -2.30
N SER A 42 1.49 -11.00 -2.64
CA SER A 42 2.55 -11.98 -2.41
C SER A 42 3.43 -11.69 -1.20
N THR A 43 3.27 -10.52 -0.56
CA THR A 43 4.13 -10.09 0.55
C THR A 43 3.34 -9.48 1.71
N PRO A 44 3.79 -9.64 2.98
CA PRO A 44 3.15 -9.01 4.13
C PRO A 44 3.06 -7.48 4.05
N LEU A 45 4.01 -6.84 3.36
CA LEU A 45 3.99 -5.39 3.17
C LEU A 45 2.88 -4.95 2.22
N ALA A 46 2.54 -5.77 1.21
CA ALA A 46 1.41 -5.50 0.33
C ALA A 46 0.08 -5.53 1.10
N PHE A 47 -0.09 -6.48 2.03
CA PHE A 47 -1.25 -6.49 2.94
C PHE A 47 -1.32 -5.24 3.81
N LYS A 48 -0.19 -4.80 4.39
CA LYS A 48 -0.15 -3.55 5.17
C LYS A 48 -0.54 -2.32 4.34
N ALA A 49 -0.13 -2.27 3.07
CA ALA A 49 -0.53 -1.18 2.18
C ALA A 49 -2.04 -1.19 1.91
N VAL A 50 -2.65 -2.37 1.75
CA VAL A 50 -4.11 -2.52 1.62
C VAL A 50 -4.83 -2.12 2.91
N TYR A 51 -4.32 -2.50 4.09
CA TYR A 51 -4.92 -2.07 5.36
C TYR A 51 -4.92 -0.55 5.53
N LEU A 52 -3.85 0.12 5.09
CA LEU A 52 -3.81 1.57 5.09
C LEU A 52 -4.82 2.17 4.09
N LEU A 53 -4.97 1.56 2.91
CA LEU A 53 -5.96 1.97 1.92
C LEU A 53 -7.39 1.82 2.45
N THR A 54 -7.70 0.72 3.14
CA THR A 54 -9.02 0.52 3.76
C THR A 54 -9.26 1.49 4.90
N ALA A 55 -8.24 1.81 5.70
CA ALA A 55 -8.34 2.82 6.75
C ALA A 55 -8.65 4.22 6.16
N TYR A 56 -8.03 4.55 5.01
CA TYR A 56 -8.36 5.78 4.30
C TYR A 56 -9.79 5.76 3.73
N ASP A 57 -10.25 4.65 3.14
CA ASP A 57 -11.63 4.52 2.66
C ASP A 57 -12.66 4.75 3.78
N GLU A 58 -12.43 4.14 4.95
CA GLU A 58 -13.24 4.36 6.14
C GLU A 58 -13.21 5.83 6.58
N LEU A 59 -12.01 6.43 6.65
CA LEU A 59 -11.85 7.83 7.00
C LEU A 59 -12.64 8.75 6.03
N VAL A 60 -12.57 8.50 4.72
CA VAL A 60 -13.34 9.25 3.72
C VAL A 60 -14.82 9.18 4.01
N ARG A 61 -15.38 7.99 4.28
CA ARG A 61 -16.81 7.83 4.62
C ARG A 61 -17.19 8.62 5.86
N ARG A 62 -16.33 8.61 6.89
CA ARG A 62 -16.55 9.38 8.13
C ARG A 62 -16.47 10.90 7.91
N ILE A 63 -15.52 11.37 7.10
CA ILE A 63 -15.40 12.79 6.73
C ILE A 63 -16.66 13.26 5.97
N LEU A 64 -17.13 12.45 5.01
CA LEU A 64 -18.34 12.74 4.26
C LEU A 64 -19.57 12.79 5.19
N LEU A 65 -19.65 11.89 6.16
CA LEU A 65 -20.69 11.91 7.19
C LEU A 65 -20.66 13.19 8.00
N ALA A 66 -19.50 13.55 8.57
CA ALA A 66 -19.34 14.76 9.37
C ALA A 66 -19.73 16.02 8.60
N SER A 67 -19.39 16.10 7.31
CA SER A 67 -19.80 17.20 6.45
C SER A 67 -21.30 17.20 6.18
N HIS A 68 -21.89 16.01 5.93
CA HIS A 68 -23.33 15.87 5.68
C HIS A 68 -24.18 16.31 6.87
N VAL A 69 -23.73 16.03 8.09
CA VAL A 69 -24.46 16.37 9.33
C VAL A 69 -24.12 17.78 9.84
N GLY A 70 -23.29 18.54 9.11
CA GLY A 70 -22.98 19.93 9.39
C GLY A 70 -21.94 20.18 10.48
N LEU A 71 -21.12 19.19 10.82
CA LEU A 71 -20.03 19.34 11.81
C LEU A 71 -18.78 20.01 11.24
N ILE A 72 -18.55 19.85 9.94
CA ILE A 72 -17.43 20.48 9.22
C ILE A 72 -17.92 21.18 7.96
N ASP A 73 -17.19 22.22 7.56
CA ASP A 73 -17.45 22.93 6.32
C ASP A 73 -16.79 22.24 5.09
N ASN A 74 -17.07 22.76 3.90
CA ASN A 74 -16.53 22.20 2.67
C ASN A 74 -15.00 22.35 2.55
N ASN A 75 -14.42 23.37 3.20
CA ASN A 75 -12.98 23.59 3.18
C ASN A 75 -12.26 22.53 4.04
N ALA A 76 -12.68 22.35 5.29
CA ALA A 76 -12.16 21.33 6.18
C ALA A 76 -12.32 19.93 5.58
N LYS A 77 -13.48 19.63 4.97
CA LYS A 77 -13.70 18.39 4.21
C LYS A 77 -12.62 18.18 3.15
N GLY A 78 -12.41 19.15 2.26
CA GLY A 78 -11.40 19.06 1.20
C GLY A 78 -10.00 18.85 1.76
N GLN A 79 -9.63 19.64 2.78
CA GLN A 79 -8.33 19.56 3.43
C GLN A 79 -8.05 18.18 4.02
N TRP A 80 -9.01 17.59 4.73
CA TRP A 80 -8.81 16.29 5.40
C TRP A 80 -8.74 15.14 4.39
N LEU A 81 -9.54 15.19 3.32
CA LEU A 81 -9.45 14.24 2.21
C LEU A 81 -8.08 14.34 1.53
N ASP A 82 -7.60 15.55 1.25
CA ASP A 82 -6.30 15.77 0.63
C ASP A 82 -5.14 15.34 1.52
N GLU A 83 -5.23 15.58 2.83
CA GLU A 83 -4.23 15.15 3.81
C GLU A 83 -4.10 13.61 3.84
N GLY A 84 -5.22 12.90 3.95
CA GLY A 84 -5.24 11.44 3.92
C GLY A 84 -4.76 10.87 2.59
N ALA A 85 -5.21 11.43 1.47
CA ALA A 85 -4.75 11.02 0.14
C ALA A 85 -3.25 11.28 -0.05
N ALA A 86 -2.71 12.36 0.51
CA ALA A 86 -1.29 12.66 0.44
C ALA A 86 -0.44 11.60 1.16
N ILE A 87 -0.92 11.05 2.28
CA ILE A 87 -0.25 9.92 2.97
C ILE A 87 -0.14 8.72 2.03
N LEU A 88 -1.24 8.34 1.36
CA LEU A 88 -1.24 7.22 0.42
C LEU A 88 -0.31 7.49 -0.78
N ARG A 89 -0.40 8.67 -1.40
CA ARG A 89 0.47 9.04 -2.53
C ARG A 89 1.95 9.00 -2.14
N ARG A 90 2.30 9.44 -0.93
CA ARG A 90 3.67 9.35 -0.41
C ARG A 90 4.12 7.90 -0.26
N LEU A 91 3.30 7.03 0.35
CA LEU A 91 3.64 5.63 0.57
C LEU A 91 3.78 4.87 -0.76
N PHE A 92 2.75 4.90 -1.60
CA PHE A 92 2.74 4.19 -2.89
C PHE A 92 3.73 4.80 -3.89
N GLY A 93 4.07 6.08 -3.75
CA GLY A 93 5.15 6.70 -4.51
C GLY A 93 6.54 6.13 -4.20
N LEU A 94 6.75 5.45 -3.07
CA LEU A 94 8.04 4.83 -2.75
C LEU A 94 8.39 3.68 -3.69
N SER A 95 7.40 2.89 -4.13
CA SER A 95 7.65 1.77 -5.05
C SER A 95 8.15 2.25 -6.41
N GLN A 96 7.66 3.40 -6.87
CA GLN A 96 8.08 4.00 -8.14
C GLN A 96 9.54 4.49 -8.14
N ARG A 97 10.13 4.68 -6.95
CA ARG A 97 11.54 5.12 -6.80
C ARG A 97 12.52 3.95 -6.83
N TYR A 98 12.04 2.73 -6.65
CA TYR A 98 12.90 1.56 -6.63
C TYR A 98 13.49 1.29 -8.02
N LYS A 99 14.81 1.08 -8.05
CA LYS A 99 15.56 0.67 -9.24
C LYS A 99 16.52 -0.46 -8.87
N PHE A 100 16.46 -1.57 -9.58
CA PHE A 100 17.38 -2.67 -9.31
C PHE A 100 18.82 -2.27 -9.65
N SER A 101 19.71 -2.27 -8.66
CA SER A 101 21.12 -1.88 -8.83
C SER A 101 22.07 -3.07 -9.01
N GLY A 102 21.63 -4.29 -8.69
CA GLY A 102 22.47 -5.49 -8.71
C GLY A 102 23.61 -5.52 -7.69
N ALA A 103 23.74 -4.51 -6.82
CA ALA A 103 24.79 -4.44 -5.80
C ALA A 103 24.37 -5.18 -4.51
N SER A 104 25.28 -5.97 -3.96
CA SER A 104 25.16 -6.68 -2.69
C SER A 104 25.87 -5.95 -1.55
N ARG A 105 25.58 -6.29 -0.29
CA ARG A 105 26.31 -5.75 0.88
C ARG A 105 27.82 -6.02 0.80
N GLY A 106 28.23 -7.15 0.22
CA GLY A 106 29.64 -7.47 0.00
C GLY A 106 30.33 -6.50 -0.97
N ASP A 107 29.62 -6.05 -2.00
CA ASP A 107 30.11 -5.05 -2.95
C ASP A 107 30.38 -3.70 -2.27
N PHE A 108 29.49 -3.28 -1.37
CA PHE A 108 29.65 -2.06 -0.57
C PHE A 108 30.81 -2.15 0.42
N ALA A 109 31.02 -3.31 1.05
CA ALA A 109 32.18 -3.56 1.92
C ALA A 109 33.50 -3.56 1.12
N ALA A 110 33.51 -4.13 -0.09
CA ALA A 110 34.66 -4.19 -0.98
C ALA A 110 34.92 -2.88 -1.75
N LYS A 111 34.00 -1.90 -1.69
CA LYS A 111 34.08 -0.61 -2.40
C LYS A 111 34.32 -0.78 -3.91
N ASN A 112 33.60 -1.70 -4.54
CA ASN A 112 33.80 -1.99 -5.96
C ASN A 112 32.96 -1.08 -6.89
N ALA A 113 33.17 -1.24 -8.20
CA ALA A 113 32.46 -0.46 -9.22
C ALA A 113 30.93 -0.60 -9.15
N ARG A 114 30.39 -1.77 -8.76
CA ARG A 114 28.93 -1.98 -8.63
C ARG A 114 28.36 -1.17 -7.47
N ALA A 115 29.06 -1.11 -6.34
CA ALA A 115 28.65 -0.30 -5.20
C ALA A 115 28.66 1.20 -5.54
N GLU A 116 29.64 1.67 -6.31
CA GLU A 116 29.69 3.07 -6.73
C GLU A 116 28.56 3.42 -7.70
N GLN A 117 28.29 2.57 -8.69
CA GLN A 117 27.13 2.74 -9.59
C GLN A 117 25.80 2.74 -8.82
N ALA A 118 25.64 1.88 -7.81
CA ALA A 118 24.47 1.86 -6.96
C ALA A 118 24.33 3.16 -6.14
N ARG A 119 25.44 3.74 -5.65
CA ARG A 119 25.42 5.05 -4.99
C ARG A 119 24.99 6.15 -5.93
N GLU A 120 25.55 6.22 -7.13
CA GLU A 120 25.18 7.23 -8.13
C GLU A 120 23.70 7.13 -8.51
N MET A 121 23.19 5.90 -8.73
CA MET A 121 21.79 5.65 -9.05
C MET A 121 20.84 6.18 -7.97
N TYR A 122 21.22 6.08 -6.69
CA TYR A 122 20.40 6.46 -5.55
C TYR A 122 20.77 7.81 -4.91
N ALA A 123 21.81 8.49 -5.39
CA ALA A 123 22.28 9.78 -4.88
C ALA A 123 21.17 10.84 -4.72
N PRO A 124 20.16 10.95 -5.62
CA PRO A 124 19.05 11.90 -5.44
C PRO A 124 18.20 11.67 -4.18
N PHE A 125 18.28 10.49 -3.57
CA PHE A 125 17.51 10.11 -2.38
C PHE A 125 18.35 10.11 -1.10
N GLY A 126 19.61 10.51 -1.18
CA GLY A 126 20.55 10.57 -0.06
C GLY A 126 21.43 9.34 0.08
N GLU A 127 22.27 9.34 1.11
CA GLU A 127 23.21 8.26 1.39
C GLU A 127 22.51 7.05 2.00
N ILE A 128 22.98 5.85 1.64
CA ILE A 128 22.46 4.59 2.19
C ILE A 128 22.96 4.46 3.64
N PRO A 129 22.06 4.36 4.64
CA PRO A 129 22.46 4.24 6.04
C PRO A 129 23.34 3.02 6.31
N GLN A 130 24.40 3.24 7.10
CA GLN A 130 25.40 2.22 7.41
C GLN A 130 24.80 0.98 8.11
N ASP A 131 23.83 1.17 9.00
CA ASP A 131 23.18 0.08 9.72
C ASP A 131 22.29 -0.82 8.82
N ILE A 132 21.86 -0.33 7.65
CA ILE A 132 21.21 -1.13 6.61
C ILE A 132 22.24 -1.93 5.82
N LEU A 133 23.41 -1.35 5.54
CA LEU A 133 24.53 -2.02 4.88
C LEU A 133 25.11 -3.14 5.75
N GLU A 134 25.19 -2.93 7.06
CA GLU A 134 25.61 -3.94 8.04
C GLU A 134 24.51 -4.97 8.32
N GLY A 135 23.27 -4.66 7.97
CA GLY A 135 22.13 -5.54 8.19
C GLY A 135 21.64 -5.59 9.62
N VAL A 136 22.00 -4.61 10.44
CA VAL A 136 21.44 -4.41 11.79
C VAL A 136 20.01 -3.91 11.68
N ARG A 137 19.76 -2.91 10.82
CA ARG A 137 18.41 -2.41 10.53
C ARG A 137 17.78 -3.20 9.39
N ARG A 138 16.74 -3.96 9.70
CA ARG A 138 16.01 -4.80 8.74
C ARG A 138 14.51 -4.73 8.98
N SER A 139 13.74 -4.97 7.92
CA SER A 139 12.29 -5.13 8.05
C SER A 139 11.98 -6.34 8.93
N LYS A 140 10.96 -6.23 9.78
CA LYS A 140 10.41 -7.35 10.56
C LYS A 140 9.86 -8.48 9.68
N PHE A 141 9.56 -8.18 8.41
CA PHE A 141 9.07 -9.12 7.42
C PHE A 141 10.15 -9.57 6.43
N ALA A 142 11.42 -9.19 6.63
CA ALA A 142 12.50 -9.66 5.79
C ALA A 142 12.77 -11.16 6.05
N PRO A 143 13.07 -11.96 5.00
CA PRO A 143 13.48 -13.36 5.17
C PRO A 143 14.66 -13.52 6.14
N ALA A 144 14.78 -14.67 6.79
CA ALA A 144 15.97 -14.95 7.60
C ALA A 144 17.24 -14.88 6.75
N LEU A 145 18.35 -14.40 7.33
CA LEU A 145 19.62 -14.46 6.62
C LEU A 145 20.09 -15.92 6.64
N ALA A 146 20.51 -16.43 5.48
CA ALA A 146 21.26 -17.67 5.44
C ALA A 146 22.57 -17.44 6.22
N THR A 147 22.62 -17.91 7.46
CA THR A 147 23.88 -18.12 8.16
C THR A 147 24.69 -19.12 7.32
N ALA A 148 25.97 -18.83 7.07
CA ALA A 148 26.87 -19.56 6.19
C ALA A 148 27.18 -21.03 6.61
N SER A 149 26.28 -21.69 7.32
CA SER A 149 26.40 -23.04 7.84
C SER A 149 25.09 -23.82 7.68
N ASN A 150 24.64 -24.03 6.43
CA ASN A 150 24.05 -25.30 5.96
C ASN A 150 23.65 -25.24 4.46
N SER A 151 24.57 -25.70 3.61
CA SER A 151 24.38 -26.50 2.38
C SER A 151 23.54 -25.93 1.21
N PRO A 152 23.51 -26.63 0.05
CA PRO A 152 24.29 -26.34 -1.15
C PRO A 152 23.42 -25.72 -2.25
N ALA A 153 24.04 -25.38 -3.39
CA ALA A 153 23.39 -24.86 -4.59
C ALA A 153 22.04 -25.54 -4.90
N ASP A 154 20.95 -24.79 -4.74
CA ASP A 154 19.69 -25.05 -5.41
C ASP A 154 19.47 -23.93 -6.42
N VAL A 155 19.34 -24.36 -7.67
CA VAL A 155 18.98 -23.57 -8.83
C VAL A 155 17.56 -23.06 -8.59
N ASP A 156 17.38 -21.75 -8.43
CA ASP A 156 16.06 -21.13 -8.38
C ASP A 156 15.54 -20.95 -9.81
N ASP A 157 15.16 -22.06 -10.45
CA ASP A 157 14.21 -22.06 -11.57
C ASP A 157 12.81 -21.84 -10.99
N ARG A 158 12.51 -20.59 -10.66
CA ARG A 158 11.15 -20.11 -10.38
C ARG A 158 10.84 -18.85 -11.20
N GLU A 159 11.13 -18.93 -12.49
CA GLU A 159 10.31 -18.26 -13.50
C GLU A 159 9.28 -19.29 -14.01
N ASP A 160 8.12 -18.84 -14.49
CA ASP A 160 7.02 -19.65 -15.06
C ASP A 160 5.93 -20.23 -14.12
N SER A 161 5.35 -19.41 -13.23
CA SER A 161 3.97 -19.70 -12.74
C SER A 161 3.12 -18.46 -12.43
N PHE A 162 3.46 -17.31 -13.03
CA PHE A 162 2.64 -16.10 -12.89
C PHE A 162 1.86 -15.75 -14.17
N ASP A 163 2.34 -16.15 -15.35
CA ASP A 163 1.66 -15.86 -16.62
C ASP A 163 0.49 -16.81 -16.93
N GLU A 164 0.49 -18.04 -16.40
CA GLU A 164 -0.54 -19.05 -16.73
C GLU A 164 -1.89 -18.79 -16.02
N ALA A 165 -1.91 -18.01 -14.95
CA ALA A 165 -3.14 -17.59 -14.27
C ALA A 165 -3.84 -16.40 -14.95
N MET A 166 -3.18 -15.73 -15.92
CA MET A 166 -3.69 -14.53 -16.57
C MET A 166 -4.58 -14.82 -17.80
N THR A 167 -4.65 -16.07 -18.27
CA THR A 167 -5.37 -16.47 -19.50
C THR A 167 -6.70 -17.19 -19.26
N LEU A 168 -7.15 -17.39 -18.02
CA LEU A 168 -8.40 -18.10 -17.69
C LEU A 168 -9.47 -17.20 -17.04
N GLY A 169 -9.60 -15.98 -17.57
CA GLY A 169 -10.66 -15.05 -17.21
C GLY A 169 -11.40 -14.52 -18.43
N GLN A 170 -11.95 -15.39 -19.28
CA GLN A 170 -12.97 -14.96 -20.24
C GLN A 170 -14.34 -14.96 -19.52
N PRO A 171 -15.09 -13.85 -19.51
CA PRO A 171 -16.48 -13.86 -19.12
C PRO A 171 -17.31 -14.44 -20.27
N ASP A 172 -18.01 -15.55 -20.00
CA ASP A 172 -19.05 -16.07 -20.89
C ASP A 172 -20.12 -15.00 -21.12
N HIS A 173 -20.15 -14.47 -22.34
CA HIS A 173 -21.19 -13.58 -22.81
C HIS A 173 -22.38 -14.47 -23.24
N GLU A 174 -23.33 -14.71 -22.34
CA GLU A 174 -24.63 -15.30 -22.73
C GLU A 174 -25.33 -14.34 -23.70
N GLN A 175 -25.44 -14.74 -24.96
CA GLN A 175 -26.33 -14.12 -25.93
C GLN A 175 -27.78 -14.52 -25.61
N PRO A 176 -28.76 -13.60 -25.58
CA PRO A 176 -30.15 -13.98 -25.49
C PRO A 176 -30.58 -14.60 -26.83
N GLY A 177 -31.05 -15.84 -26.76
CA GLY A 177 -31.55 -16.60 -27.90
C GLY A 177 -32.73 -15.89 -28.56
N SER A 178 -32.66 -15.84 -29.88
CA SER A 178 -33.78 -15.63 -30.78
C SER A 178 -34.77 -16.79 -30.66
N GLU A 179 -36.00 -16.51 -30.23
CA GLU A 179 -37.14 -17.37 -30.53
C GLU A 179 -38.12 -16.57 -31.40
N SER A 180 -38.26 -17.06 -32.63
CA SER A 180 -39.30 -16.69 -33.59
C SER A 180 -40.33 -17.81 -33.62
N GLU A 181 -41.60 -17.42 -33.73
CA GLU A 181 -42.77 -18.16 -34.25
C GLU A 181 -43.43 -19.23 -33.35
N GLU A 182 -44.62 -18.90 -32.80
CA GLU A 182 -45.94 -19.18 -33.41
C GLU A 182 -47.00 -18.20 -32.91
#